data_AF-A0A2V7M2I0-F1
#
_entry.id   AF-A0A2V7M2I0-F1
#
_cell.length_a   1.000
_cell.length_b   1.000
_cell.length_c   1.000
_cell.angle_alpha   90.00
_cell.angle_beta   90.00
_cell.angle_gamma   90.00
#
_symmetry.space_group_name_H-M   'P 1'
#
loop_
_entity.id
_entity.type
_entity.pdbx_description
1 polymer ?
#
loop_
_entity_poly.entity_id
_entity_poly.type
_entity_poly.pdbx_seq_one_letter_code
_entity_poly.pdbx_strand_id
1 'polypeptide(L)'
;MTGGGKIGGGREFATFGLQGSPSGGNLEWVQHCPDGRNASSTVCVSGKFTFHGTVTAGTYAQGTAGPNCRTWSGTGDSKQIGAHGFTVVQGCDGGEPGRGVDYIEITIDDYQNSGYLTGGNIQLHRSTP
;
A
#
# COMPACT_ATOMS: atom_id res chain seq x y z
N MET A 1 -4.10 6.49 12.33
CA MET A 1 -3.65 7.30 11.17
C MET A 1 -2.18 7.05 11.00
N THR A 2 -1.72 6.68 9.82
CA THR A 2 -0.28 6.46 9.60
C THR A 2 0.22 7.11 8.31
N GLY A 3 1.39 7.76 8.41
CA GLY A 3 1.89 8.73 7.43
C GLY A 3 3.04 8.20 6.59
N GLY A 4 3.18 8.72 5.37
CA GLY A 4 4.23 8.36 4.43
C GLY A 4 5.51 9.16 4.57
N GLY A 5 6.64 8.48 4.47
CA GLY A 5 7.95 9.12 4.34
C GLY A 5 8.14 9.79 2.99
N LYS A 6 8.81 10.95 2.98
CA LYS A 6 9.23 11.67 1.77
C LYS A 6 10.16 10.79 0.91
N ILE A 7 9.94 10.74 -0.39
CA ILE A 7 10.81 10.04 -1.34
C ILE A 7 12.05 10.92 -1.58
N GLY A 8 13.17 10.57 -0.94
CA GLY A 8 14.52 10.96 -1.37
C GLY A 8 14.97 10.08 -2.54
N GLY A 9 16.00 10.51 -3.28
CA GLY A 9 16.37 10.06 -4.64
C GLY A 9 16.81 8.60 -4.86
N GLY A 10 16.25 7.63 -4.15
CA GLY A 10 16.49 6.19 -4.37
C GLY A 10 15.42 5.27 -3.81
N ARG A 11 14.21 5.78 -3.51
CA ARG A 11 13.08 4.95 -3.02
C ARG A 11 12.10 4.70 -4.16
N GLU A 12 11.73 3.43 -4.35
CA GLU A 12 10.79 3.00 -5.39
C GLU A 12 9.34 3.38 -5.03
N PHE A 13 8.96 3.44 -3.76
CA PHE A 13 7.60 3.81 -3.37
C PHE A 13 7.49 4.50 -2.00
N ALA A 14 6.34 5.09 -1.75
CA ALA A 14 5.89 5.58 -0.45
C ALA A 14 4.37 5.49 -0.30
N THR A 15 3.89 5.37 0.94
CA THR A 15 2.45 5.31 1.26
C THR A 15 2.08 6.47 2.17
N PHE A 16 1.22 7.41 1.76
CA PHE A 16 0.97 8.64 2.52
C PHE A 16 -0.28 8.62 3.40
N GLY A 17 -1.17 7.65 3.18
CA GLY A 17 -2.33 7.37 4.02
C GLY A 17 -2.75 5.93 3.85
N LEU A 18 -2.90 5.21 4.95
CA LEU A 18 -3.32 3.82 4.99
C LEU A 18 -4.40 3.63 6.05
N GLN A 19 -5.64 3.38 5.62
CA GLN A 19 -6.73 3.00 6.49
C GLN A 19 -7.50 1.85 5.85
N GLY A 20 -7.45 0.68 6.47
CA GLY A 20 -8.27 -0.47 6.11
C GLY A 20 -9.08 -0.90 7.32
N SER A 21 -10.36 -1.19 7.11
CA SER A 21 -11.25 -1.73 8.11
C SER A 21 -12.37 -2.54 7.45
N PRO A 22 -13.13 -3.36 8.19
CA PRO A 22 -14.29 -4.06 7.64
C PRO A 22 -15.33 -3.15 7.00
N SER A 23 -15.44 -1.89 7.44
CA SER A 23 -16.35 -0.89 6.86
C SER A 23 -15.75 -0.11 5.68
N GLY A 24 -14.52 -0.43 5.27
CA GLY A 24 -13.80 0.24 4.19
C GLY A 24 -12.63 1.09 4.71
N GLY A 25 -12.26 2.11 3.94
CA GLY A 25 -11.14 3.00 4.23
C GLY A 25 -10.45 3.50 2.96
N ASN A 26 -9.25 4.05 3.09
CA ASN A 26 -8.51 4.66 2.00
C ASN A 26 -7.03 4.21 1.94
N LEU A 27 -6.45 4.35 0.75
CA LEU A 27 -5.05 4.09 0.46
C LEU A 27 -4.51 5.21 -0.41
N GLU A 28 -3.34 5.73 -0.08
CA GLU A 28 -2.53 6.54 -0.99
C GLU A 28 -1.18 5.85 -1.23
N TRP A 29 -0.96 5.45 -2.48
CA TRP A 29 0.27 4.81 -2.93
C TRP A 29 0.98 5.68 -3.96
N VAL A 30 2.21 6.08 -3.67
CA VAL A 30 3.08 6.82 -4.59
C VAL A 30 4.18 5.90 -5.05
N GLN A 31 4.20 5.61 -6.35
CA GLN A 31 5.25 4.84 -6.99
C GLN A 31 6.15 5.77 -7.80
N HIS A 32 7.45 5.61 -7.62
CA HIS A 32 8.44 5.98 -8.62
C HIS A 32 8.89 4.67 -9.27
N CYS A 33 8.97 4.58 -10.58
CA CYS A 33 9.49 3.39 -11.26
C CYS A 33 10.96 3.61 -11.71
N PRO A 34 11.92 4.01 -10.83
CA PRO A 34 13.32 3.98 -11.21
C PRO A 34 13.72 2.50 -11.33
N ASP A 35 14.48 2.17 -12.36
CA ASP A 35 15.14 0.87 -12.54
C ASP A 35 14.28 -0.33 -12.95
N GLY A 36 13.04 -0.14 -13.38
CA GLY A 36 12.37 -1.15 -14.21
C GLY A 36 12.08 -2.49 -13.51
N ARG A 37 12.01 -2.51 -12.17
CA ARG A 37 11.57 -3.69 -11.41
C ARG A 37 10.17 -4.20 -11.80
N ASN A 38 9.38 -3.36 -12.48
CA ASN A 38 8.16 -3.69 -13.22
C ASN A 38 8.14 -2.98 -14.59
N ALA A 39 9.26 -2.97 -15.34
CA ALA A 39 9.36 -2.29 -16.63
C ALA A 39 8.31 -2.77 -17.67
N SER A 40 7.77 -3.98 -17.48
CA SER A 40 6.74 -4.57 -18.34
C SER A 40 5.31 -4.23 -17.94
N SER A 41 5.06 -3.67 -16.75
CA SER A 41 3.71 -3.33 -16.33
C SER A 41 3.25 -2.02 -16.98
N THR A 42 2.03 -2.04 -17.50
CA THR A 42 1.41 -0.87 -18.12
C THR A 42 1.27 0.31 -17.16
N VAL A 43 1.16 0.07 -15.84
CA VAL A 43 1.02 1.15 -14.86
C VAL A 43 2.33 1.91 -14.59
N CYS A 44 3.49 1.32 -14.91
CA CYS A 44 4.79 1.98 -14.74
C CYS A 44 5.27 2.75 -15.99
N VAL A 45 4.52 2.73 -17.10
CA VAL A 45 4.91 3.38 -18.38
C VAL A 45 5.20 4.87 -18.21
N SER A 46 4.46 5.56 -17.34
CA SER A 46 4.65 6.98 -17.05
C SER A 46 5.84 7.28 -16.12
N GLY A 47 6.60 6.26 -15.70
CA GLY A 47 7.77 6.36 -14.83
C GLY A 47 7.48 6.67 -13.36
N LYS A 48 6.27 7.14 -13.04
CA LYS A 48 5.75 7.34 -11.69
C LYS A 48 4.22 7.47 -11.72
N PHE A 49 3.57 7.13 -10.62
CA PHE A 49 2.14 7.39 -10.44
C PHE A 49 1.80 7.62 -8.97
N THR A 50 0.71 8.34 -8.74
CA THR A 50 0.07 8.45 -7.43
C THR A 50 -1.31 7.85 -7.56
N PHE A 51 -1.58 6.81 -6.77
CA PHE A 51 -2.81 6.05 -6.79
C PHE A 51 -3.59 6.28 -5.50
N HIS A 52 -4.85 6.68 -5.65
CA HIS A 52 -5.78 6.91 -4.55
C HIS A 52 -6.83 5.81 -4.55
N GLY A 53 -6.72 4.89 -3.60
CA GLY A 53 -7.60 3.74 -3.43
C GLY A 53 -8.68 3.97 -2.37
N THR A 54 -9.84 3.37 -2.61
CA THR A 54 -10.92 3.18 -1.63
C THR A 54 -11.05 1.68 -1.34
N VAL A 55 -10.94 1.29 -0.07
CA VAL A 55 -11.08 -0.10 0.37
C VAL A 55 -12.53 -0.53 0.27
N THR A 56 -12.79 -1.64 -0.41
CA THR A 56 -14.13 -2.22 -0.50
C THR A 56 -14.53 -2.81 0.85
N ALA A 57 -15.72 -2.46 1.34
CA ALA A 57 -16.23 -3.01 2.60
C ALA A 57 -16.30 -4.55 2.54
N GLY A 58 -15.94 -5.20 3.66
CA GLY A 58 -15.92 -6.65 3.78
C GLY A 58 -14.68 -7.37 3.21
N THR A 59 -13.75 -6.67 2.53
CA THR A 59 -12.52 -7.30 2.01
C THR A 59 -11.39 -7.33 3.02
N TYR A 60 -11.49 -6.51 4.08
CA TYR A 60 -10.48 -6.44 5.13
C TYR A 60 -10.51 -7.68 6.01
N ALA A 61 -9.39 -8.40 6.06
CA ALA A 61 -9.25 -9.64 6.80
C ALA A 61 -7.84 -9.81 7.40
N GLN A 62 -7.70 -10.79 8.30
CA GLN A 62 -6.40 -11.25 8.76
C GLN A 62 -5.61 -11.86 7.59
N GLY A 63 -4.35 -11.44 7.42
CA GLY A 63 -3.44 -11.99 6.42
C GLY A 63 -2.85 -13.34 6.85
N THR A 64 -2.30 -14.08 5.89
CA THR A 64 -1.70 -15.40 6.12
C THR A 64 -0.28 -15.34 6.69
N ALA A 65 0.40 -14.20 6.57
CA ALA A 65 1.77 -14.01 7.03
C ALA A 65 1.92 -13.91 8.57
N GLY A 66 0.82 -13.68 9.30
CA GLY A 66 0.86 -13.62 10.76
C GLY A 66 -0.33 -12.87 11.37
N PRO A 67 -0.49 -12.94 12.70
CA PRO A 67 -1.60 -12.29 13.41
C PRO A 67 -1.58 -10.76 13.33
N ASN A 68 -0.40 -10.17 13.10
CA ASN A 68 -0.15 -8.75 12.92
C ASN A 68 -0.30 -8.27 11.47
N CYS A 69 -0.60 -9.17 10.53
CA CYS A 69 -0.75 -8.85 9.12
C CYS A 69 -2.22 -8.80 8.70
N ARG A 70 -2.53 -7.93 7.75
CA ARG A 70 -3.86 -7.73 7.19
C ARG A 70 -3.82 -7.72 5.68
N THR A 71 -4.90 -8.19 5.07
CA THR A 71 -5.13 -8.12 3.62
C THR A 71 -6.44 -7.38 3.37
N TRP A 72 -6.50 -6.62 2.29
CA TRP A 72 -7.73 -5.98 1.84
C TRP A 72 -7.61 -5.60 0.36
N SER A 73 -8.75 -5.40 -0.27
CA SER A 73 -8.84 -5.01 -1.68
C SER A 73 -9.83 -3.88 -1.89
N GLY A 74 -9.69 -3.23 -3.03
CA GLY A 74 -10.54 -2.11 -3.40
C GLY A 74 -10.31 -1.67 -4.83
N THR A 75 -10.85 -0.50 -5.14
CA THR A 75 -10.63 0.18 -6.41
C THR A 75 -10.03 1.54 -6.14
N GLY A 76 -9.32 2.07 -7.12
CA GLY A 76 -8.76 3.41 -7.03
C GLY A 76 -8.52 4.00 -8.40
N ASP A 77 -8.05 5.23 -8.40
CA ASP A 77 -7.73 5.96 -9.62
C ASP A 77 -6.39 6.67 -9.47
N SER A 78 -5.75 6.87 -10.62
CA SER A 78 -4.57 7.70 -10.77
C SER A 78 -4.66 8.43 -12.09
N LYS A 79 -4.21 9.69 -12.13
CA LYS A 79 -4.16 10.46 -13.38
C LYS A 79 -3.29 9.81 -14.46
N GLN A 80 -2.30 9.00 -14.06
CA GLN A 80 -1.30 8.43 -14.95
C GLN A 80 -1.69 7.06 -15.52
N ILE A 81 -2.48 6.29 -14.76
CA ILE A 81 -2.79 4.90 -15.10
C ILE A 81 -4.29 4.66 -15.24
N GLY A 82 -5.13 5.54 -14.69
CA GLY A 82 -6.59 5.43 -14.70
C GLY A 82 -7.13 4.63 -13.52
N ALA A 83 -8.35 4.11 -13.69
CA ALA A 83 -9.04 3.35 -12.67
C ALA A 83 -8.60 1.89 -12.68
N HIS A 84 -8.20 1.37 -11.52
CA HIS A 84 -7.73 0.00 -11.36
C HIS A 84 -8.24 -0.64 -10.08
N GLY A 85 -8.28 -1.98 -10.09
CA GLY A 85 -8.39 -2.75 -8.87
C GLY A 85 -7.05 -2.80 -8.14
N PHE A 86 -7.08 -2.84 -6.81
CA PHE A 86 -5.89 -3.11 -6.03
C PHE A 86 -6.16 -4.16 -4.96
N THR A 87 -5.12 -4.87 -4.57
CA THR A 87 -5.09 -5.74 -3.41
C THR A 87 -3.84 -5.44 -2.61
N VAL A 88 -4.00 -5.05 -1.35
CA VAL A 88 -2.89 -5.12 -0.39
C VAL A 88 -2.84 -6.56 0.08
N VAL A 89 -1.88 -7.31 -0.46
CA VAL A 89 -1.68 -8.74 -0.19
C VAL A 89 -1.31 -8.95 1.28
N GLN A 90 -0.47 -8.04 1.80
CA GLN A 90 -0.13 -7.99 3.20
C GLN A 90 0.30 -6.59 3.62
N GLY A 91 -0.32 -6.07 4.67
CA GLY A 91 0.16 -4.95 5.47
C GLY A 91 0.40 -5.46 6.89
N CYS A 92 1.66 -5.51 7.32
CA CYS A 92 2.08 -6.08 8.60
C CYS A 92 2.59 -4.98 9.53
N ASP A 93 1.98 -4.91 10.72
CA ASP A 93 2.42 -4.04 11.83
C ASP A 93 3.57 -4.74 12.58
N GLY A 94 4.76 -4.19 12.49
CA GLY A 94 5.98 -4.66 13.15
C GLY A 94 6.22 -4.01 14.52
N GLY A 95 5.35 -3.09 14.95
CA GLY A 95 5.47 -2.32 16.19
C GLY A 95 6.20 -0.98 16.01
N GLU A 96 6.31 -0.23 17.10
CA GLU A 96 6.91 1.11 17.08
C GLU A 96 8.42 1.08 17.41
N PRO A 97 9.27 1.79 16.64
CA PRO A 97 8.93 2.65 15.51
C PRO A 97 8.69 1.84 14.22
N GLY A 98 7.62 2.12 13.50
CA GLY A 98 7.23 1.38 12.30
C GLY A 98 8.21 1.43 11.11
N ARG A 99 9.04 2.46 11.05
CA ARG A 99 10.08 2.60 10.02
C ARG A 99 11.06 1.42 10.07
N GLY A 100 11.15 0.68 8.97
CA GLY A 100 12.09 -0.44 8.80
C GLY A 100 11.59 -1.77 9.39
N VAL A 101 10.40 -1.80 10.00
CA VAL A 101 9.81 -3.01 10.58
C VAL A 101 8.42 -3.30 10.00
N ASP A 102 7.63 -2.27 9.74
CA ASP A 102 6.35 -2.44 9.05
C ASP A 102 6.57 -2.77 7.60
N TYR A 103 5.79 -3.72 7.09
CA TYR A 103 5.91 -4.21 5.73
C TYR A 103 4.60 -4.04 4.99
N ILE A 104 4.68 -3.66 3.72
CA ILE A 104 3.52 -3.62 2.84
C ILE A 104 3.84 -4.25 1.49
N GLU A 105 2.87 -4.98 0.95
CA GLU A 105 2.88 -5.51 -0.40
C GLU A 105 1.53 -5.24 -1.05
N ILE A 106 1.59 -4.67 -2.25
CA ILE A 106 0.42 -4.28 -3.02
C ILE A 106 0.52 -4.79 -4.45
N THR A 107 -0.62 -5.21 -4.97
CA THR A 107 -0.87 -5.47 -6.38
C THR A 107 -1.88 -4.45 -6.91
N ILE A 108 -1.60 -3.86 -8.06
CA ILE A 108 -2.52 -3.01 -8.84
C ILE A 108 -2.54 -3.61 -10.24
N ASP A 109 -3.58 -4.38 -10.56
CA ASP A 109 -3.65 -5.26 -11.75
C ASP A 109 -2.38 -6.11 -11.98
N ASP A 110 -1.59 -5.82 -13.02
CA ASP A 110 -0.36 -6.55 -13.39
C ASP A 110 0.89 -6.07 -12.64
N TYR A 111 0.78 -4.95 -11.91
CA TYR A 111 1.86 -4.41 -11.10
C TYR A 111 1.82 -4.97 -9.70
N GLN A 112 2.97 -5.35 -9.19
CA GLN A 112 3.15 -5.77 -7.81
C GLN A 112 4.42 -5.15 -7.24
N ASN A 113 4.34 -4.60 -6.03
CA ASN A 113 5.53 -4.09 -5.35
C ASN A 113 5.39 -4.28 -3.84
N SER A 114 6.53 -4.34 -3.16
CA SER A 114 6.57 -4.54 -1.72
C SER A 114 7.81 -3.96 -1.07
N GLY A 115 7.74 -3.79 0.25
CA GLY A 115 8.89 -3.43 1.04
C GLY A 115 8.54 -2.91 2.42
N TYR A 116 9.59 -2.65 3.19
CA TYR A 116 9.46 -2.05 4.51
C TYR A 116 9.17 -0.56 4.42
N LEU A 117 8.35 -0.05 5.34
CA LEU A 117 8.07 1.37 5.44
C LEU A 117 9.35 2.13 5.73
N THR A 118 9.67 3.05 4.83
CA THR A 118 10.87 3.88 4.97
C THR A 118 10.60 5.19 5.74
N GLY A 119 9.35 5.38 6.18
CA GLY A 119 8.84 6.40 7.08
C GLY A 119 7.35 6.14 7.34
N GLY A 120 6.86 6.48 8.53
CA GLY A 120 5.49 6.14 8.95
C GLY A 120 5.41 5.05 10.00
N ASN A 121 4.19 4.55 10.17
CA ASN A 121 3.88 3.37 10.98
C ASN A 121 2.75 2.58 10.28
N ILE A 122 2.46 1.35 10.67
CA ILE A 122 1.19 0.66 10.42
C ILE A 122 0.68 0.39 11.81
N GLN A 123 -0.47 0.96 12.16
CA GLN A 123 -1.05 0.75 13.47
C GLN A 123 -2.25 -0.15 13.33
N LEU A 124 -2.08 -1.41 13.71
CA LEU A 124 -3.18 -2.34 13.80
C LEU A 124 -4.00 -2.02 15.05
N HIS A 125 -5.00 -1.16 14.89
CA HIS A 125 -5.96 -0.90 15.95
C HIS A 125 -6.80 -2.14 16.22
N ARG A 126 -6.97 -2.50 17.50
CA ARG A 126 -8.01 -3.47 17.87
C ARG A 126 -9.35 -2.89 17.47
N SER A 127 -10.19 -3.69 16.83
CA SER A 127 -11.60 -3.37 16.66
C SER A 127 -12.17 -3.10 18.05
N THR A 128 -12.70 -1.89 18.26
CA THR A 128 -13.43 -1.58 19.49
C THR A 128 -14.62 -2.55 19.57
N PRO A 129 -14.84 -3.22 20.72
CA PRO A 129 -15.97 -4.13 20.89
C PRO A 129 -17.32 -3.44 20.63
#